data_AF-A0A7W1ZD78-F1
#
_entry.id   AF-A0A7W1ZD78-F1
#
_cell.length_a   1.000
_cell.length_b   1.000
_cell.length_c   1.000
_cell.angle_alpha   90.00
_cell.angle_beta   90.00
_cell.angle_gamma   90.00
#
_symmetry.space_group_name_H-M   'P 1'
#
loop_
_entity.id
_entity.type
_entity.pdbx_description
1 polymer ?
#
loop_
_entity_poly.entity_id
_entity_poly.type
_entity_poly.pdbx_seq_one_letter_code
_entity_poly.pdbx_strand_id
1 'polypeptide(L)'
;MKKQTSTQAIWLKSLLVAPLLAILLYGFSTKEEISKNHSTYSVETKFQQEKATKAEIEEYNELAKKYNTMSRDNMRIVSAEVGRINLIYNKMTALQKENAEPFPRIPAPPLAPVAPRLGEVPPVPPTPLVPSLSSIPDTMELIEMVEKNEGEFYLDDTKVSVDEFKDKLEQIRTSKQNFCITFEKGENNKDRLRIAIQE
;
A
#
# COMPACT_ATOMS: atom_id res chain seq x y z
N MET A 1 -53.40 -10.43 55.41
CA MET A 1 -52.94 -11.79 55.03
C MET A 1 -51.44 -11.75 54.77
N LYS A 2 -50.63 -12.53 55.49
CA LYS A 2 -49.16 -12.56 55.33
C LYS A 2 -48.79 -13.65 54.30
N LYS A 3 -48.08 -13.31 53.22
CA LYS A 3 -47.61 -14.30 52.24
C LYS A 3 -46.29 -14.92 52.74
N GLN A 4 -46.32 -16.19 53.14
CA GLN A 4 -45.11 -16.99 53.32
C GLN A 4 -44.68 -17.53 51.96
N THR A 5 -43.59 -17.01 51.41
CA THR A 5 -43.00 -17.53 50.18
C THR A 5 -41.91 -18.53 50.55
N SER A 6 -42.04 -19.77 50.07
CA SER A 6 -41.11 -20.86 50.37
C SER A 6 -39.67 -20.54 49.94
N THR A 7 -38.72 -20.69 50.85
CA THR A 7 -37.28 -20.48 50.63
C THR A 7 -36.70 -21.46 49.62
N GLN A 8 -37.27 -22.66 49.49
CA GLN A 8 -36.84 -23.65 48.48
C GLN A 8 -37.15 -23.20 47.05
N ALA A 9 -38.26 -22.48 46.85
CA ALA A 9 -38.63 -21.94 45.55
C ALA A 9 -37.67 -20.83 45.09
N ILE A 10 -37.03 -20.12 46.03
CA ILE A 10 -36.01 -19.10 45.73
C ILE A 10 -34.72 -19.76 45.25
N TRP A 11 -34.29 -20.84 45.92
CA TRP A 11 -33.09 -21.60 45.53
C TRP A 11 -33.23 -22.28 44.16
N LEU A 12 -34.40 -22.87 43.87
CA LEU A 12 -34.67 -23.51 42.58
C LEU A 12 -34.70 -22.50 41.43
N LYS A 13 -35.27 -21.30 41.65
CA LYS A 13 -35.25 -20.21 40.68
C LYS A 13 -33.84 -19.66 40.48
N SER A 14 -33.04 -19.54 41.54
CA SER A 14 -31.63 -19.14 41.44
C SER A 14 -30.80 -20.14 40.62
N LEU A 15 -31.08 -21.44 40.76
CA LEU A 15 -30.41 -22.51 40.00
C LEU A 15 -30.78 -22.47 38.51
N LEU A 16 -32.00 -22.04 38.17
CA LEU A 16 -32.44 -21.86 36.78
C LEU A 16 -31.91 -20.56 36.16
N VAL A 17 -31.81 -19.48 36.95
CA VAL A 17 -31.38 -18.16 36.46
C VAL A 17 -29.87 -18.06 36.29
N ALA A 18 -29.07 -18.75 37.12
CA ALA A 18 -27.60 -18.73 37.03
C ALA A 18 -27.04 -19.16 35.65
N PRO A 19 -27.44 -20.28 35.03
CA PRO A 19 -26.95 -20.66 33.70
C PRO A 19 -27.47 -19.72 32.59
N LEU A 20 -28.68 -19.18 32.75
CA LEU A 20 -29.25 -18.23 31.81
C LEU A 20 -28.44 -16.92 31.79
N LEU A 21 -28.02 -16.46 32.96
CA LEU A 21 -27.22 -15.24 33.13
C LEU A 21 -25.79 -15.43 32.61
N ALA A 22 -25.22 -16.64 32.75
CA ALA A 22 -23.91 -16.99 32.20
C ALA A 22 -23.91 -17.00 30.67
N ILE A 23 -24.95 -17.55 30.03
CA ILE A 23 -25.10 -17.52 28.56
C ILE A 23 -25.27 -16.08 28.07
N LEU A 24 -26.00 -15.25 28.83
CA LEU A 24 -26.19 -13.84 28.49
C LEU A 24 -24.89 -13.04 28.59
N LEU A 25 -24.13 -13.23 29.68
CA LEU A 25 -22.82 -12.60 29.85
C LEU A 25 -21.82 -13.09 28.80
N TYR A 26 -21.85 -14.37 28.42
CA TYR A 26 -21.02 -14.90 27.34
C TYR A 26 -21.39 -14.30 25.98
N GLY A 27 -22.69 -14.15 25.69
CA GLY A 27 -23.19 -13.54 24.47
C GLY A 27 -22.98 -12.01 24.38
N PHE A 28 -22.90 -11.31 25.52
CA PHE A 28 -22.60 -9.87 25.59
C PHE A 28 -21.11 -9.57 25.81
N SER A 29 -20.29 -10.56 26.16
CA SER A 29 -18.85 -10.39 26.36
C SER A 29 -18.05 -10.45 25.05
N THR A 30 -18.71 -10.55 23.90
CA THR A 30 -18.09 -10.30 22.59
C THR A 30 -17.71 -8.83 22.50
N LYS A 31 -16.49 -8.53 22.93
CA LYS A 31 -15.81 -7.28 22.63
C LYS A 31 -15.42 -7.30 21.15
N GLU A 32 -16.15 -6.56 20.32
CA GLU A 32 -15.58 -6.12 19.06
C GLU A 32 -14.61 -4.98 19.40
N GLU A 33 -13.32 -5.26 19.30
CA GLU A 33 -12.35 -4.17 19.16
C GLU A 33 -12.65 -3.46 17.85
N ILE A 34 -13.20 -2.25 17.95
CA ILE A 34 -13.19 -1.31 16.85
C ILE A 34 -11.72 -0.95 16.63
N SER A 35 -11.05 -1.74 15.78
CA SER A 35 -9.73 -1.43 15.24
C SER A 35 -9.85 -0.05 14.59
N LYS A 36 -9.30 0.97 15.24
CA LYS A 36 -9.04 2.25 14.61
C LYS A 36 -7.98 2.00 13.54
N ASN A 37 -8.39 1.58 12.34
CA ASN A 37 -7.55 1.44 11.16
C ASN A 37 -6.10 1.02 11.47
N HIS A 38 -5.90 -0.10 12.17
CA HIS A 38 -4.63 -0.81 12.04
C HIS A 38 -4.70 -1.50 10.69
N SER A 39 -4.42 -0.74 9.64
CA SER A 39 -4.36 -1.28 8.29
C SER A 39 -3.10 -2.14 8.22
N THR A 40 -3.26 -3.42 8.53
CA THR A 40 -2.27 -4.44 8.27
C THR A 40 -2.19 -4.61 6.76
N TYR A 41 -1.28 -3.88 6.12
CA TYR A 41 -0.98 -4.06 4.71
C TYR A 41 0.01 -5.22 4.58
N SER A 42 -0.50 -6.42 4.34
CA SER A 42 0.32 -7.53 3.84
C SER A 42 0.53 -7.32 2.34
N VAL A 43 1.66 -6.72 1.96
CA VAL A 43 2.03 -6.60 0.55
C VAL A 43 2.76 -7.87 0.14
N GLU A 44 2.04 -8.78 -0.51
CA GLU A 44 2.62 -9.95 -1.16
C GLU A 44 3.34 -9.47 -2.42
N THR A 45 4.64 -9.22 -2.30
CA THR A 45 5.43 -8.65 -3.40
C THR A 45 5.99 -9.79 -4.25
N LYS A 46 5.28 -10.17 -5.32
CA LYS A 46 5.85 -11.04 -6.36
C LYS A 46 6.94 -10.26 -7.10
N PHE A 47 8.21 -10.45 -6.73
CA PHE A 47 9.33 -9.84 -7.43
C PHE A 47 9.55 -10.51 -8.79
N GLN A 48 8.97 -9.92 -9.83
CA GLN A 48 9.54 -9.95 -11.17
C GLN A 48 9.79 -8.54 -11.69
N GLN A 49 10.20 -7.61 -10.82
CA GLN A 49 10.80 -6.36 -11.29
C GLN A 49 12.23 -6.66 -11.76
N GLU A 50 12.34 -7.08 -13.01
CA GLU A 50 13.61 -7.06 -13.73
C GLU A 50 14.14 -5.63 -13.71
N LYS A 51 15.28 -5.44 -13.02
CA LYS A 51 16.03 -4.18 -13.02
C LYS A 51 16.19 -3.69 -14.45
N ALA A 52 15.93 -2.40 -14.69
CA ALA A 52 16.19 -1.79 -15.98
C ALA A 52 17.65 -2.06 -16.39
N THR A 53 17.82 -2.66 -17.57
CA THR A 53 19.13 -2.91 -18.15
C THR A 53 19.82 -1.59 -18.49
N LYS A 54 21.15 -1.59 -18.56
CA LYS A 54 21.91 -0.36 -18.90
C LYS A 54 21.44 0.25 -20.22
N ALA A 55 21.12 -0.58 -21.21
CA ALA A 55 20.60 -0.15 -22.51
C ALA A 55 19.22 0.51 -22.39
N GLU A 56 18.31 -0.03 -21.56
CA GLU A 56 17.01 0.61 -21.30
C GLU A 56 17.17 1.97 -20.61
N ILE A 57 18.13 2.11 -19.70
CA ILE A 57 18.39 3.40 -19.02
C ILE A 57 18.91 4.44 -20.00
N GLU A 58 19.76 4.03 -20.94
CA GLU A 58 20.26 4.90 -22.00
C GLU A 58 19.11 5.35 -22.92
N GLU A 59 18.25 4.40 -23.35
CA GLU A 59 17.02 4.68 -24.12
C GLU A 59 16.11 5.68 -23.38
N TYR A 60 15.92 5.49 -22.07
CA TYR A 60 15.15 6.43 -21.24
C TYR A 60 15.81 7.81 -21.21
N ASN A 61 17.13 7.90 -20.99
CA ASN A 61 17.82 9.18 -20.89
C ASN A 61 17.73 9.97 -22.20
N GLU A 62 17.86 9.31 -23.35
CA GLU A 62 17.70 9.93 -24.66
C GLU A 62 16.29 10.48 -24.87
N LEU A 63 15.27 9.65 -24.60
CA LEU A 63 13.87 10.05 -24.73
C LEU A 63 13.52 11.16 -23.74
N ALA A 64 14.00 11.06 -22.51
CA ALA A 64 13.75 12.06 -21.48
C ALA A 64 14.36 13.41 -21.88
N LYS A 65 15.61 13.42 -22.32
CA LYS A 65 16.30 14.62 -22.81
C LYS A 65 15.60 15.24 -24.02
N LYS A 66 15.15 14.42 -24.97
CA LYS A 66 14.38 14.88 -26.14
C LYS A 66 13.14 15.67 -25.72
N TYR A 67 12.36 15.13 -24.78
CA TYR A 67 11.12 15.79 -24.35
C TYR A 67 11.35 16.96 -23.37
N ASN A 68 12.42 16.92 -22.58
CA ASN A 68 12.81 18.02 -21.68
C ASN A 68 13.36 19.24 -22.43
N THR A 69 14.00 19.02 -23.58
CA THR A 69 14.60 20.10 -24.41
C THR A 69 13.65 20.66 -25.47
N MET A 70 12.58 19.93 -25.83
CA MET A 70 11.61 20.37 -26.82
C MET A 70 10.73 21.51 -26.29
N SER A 71 10.47 22.51 -27.14
CA SER A 71 9.59 23.63 -26.78
C SER A 71 8.14 23.17 -26.61
N ARG A 72 7.48 23.66 -25.55
CA ARG A 72 6.12 23.27 -25.14
C ARG A 72 5.06 23.52 -26.19
N ASP A 73 5.18 24.65 -26.88
CA ASP A 73 4.10 25.18 -27.72
C ASP A 73 3.95 24.43 -29.04
N ASN A 74 5.00 23.76 -29.52
CA ASN A 74 5.03 23.02 -30.78
C ASN A 74 5.47 21.55 -30.59
N MET A 75 5.26 21.02 -29.38
CA MET A 75 5.71 19.69 -29.00
C MET A 75 4.87 18.61 -29.68
N ARG A 76 5.48 17.81 -30.55
CA ARG A 76 4.84 16.60 -31.09
C ARG A 76 5.09 15.43 -30.14
N ILE A 77 4.08 15.07 -29.35
CA ILE A 77 4.15 13.98 -28.39
C ILE A 77 3.77 12.67 -29.08
N VAL A 78 4.70 11.70 -29.10
CA VAL A 78 4.43 10.37 -29.63
C VAL A 78 4.07 9.45 -28.46
N SER A 79 2.84 8.95 -28.43
CA SER A 79 2.32 8.14 -27.32
C SER A 79 3.15 6.87 -27.06
N ALA A 80 3.69 6.25 -28.11
CA ALA A 80 4.56 5.08 -27.98
C ALA A 80 5.85 5.38 -27.21
N GLU A 81 6.49 6.53 -27.49
CA GLU A 81 7.71 6.95 -26.79
C GLU A 81 7.43 7.30 -25.33
N VAL A 82 6.30 7.98 -25.07
CA VAL A 82 5.85 8.27 -23.70
C VAL A 82 5.56 6.98 -22.92
N GLY A 83 4.89 6.02 -23.55
CA GLY A 83 4.65 4.70 -22.97
C GLY A 83 5.96 3.98 -22.65
N ARG A 84 6.96 4.09 -23.54
CA ARG A 84 8.29 3.51 -23.34
C ARG A 84 9.04 4.15 -22.18
N ILE A 85 9.03 5.49 -22.09
CA ILE A 85 9.60 6.23 -20.95
C ILE A 85 8.99 5.77 -19.64
N ASN A 86 7.65 5.71 -19.57
CA ASN A 86 6.94 5.32 -18.35
C ASN A 86 7.24 3.86 -17.97
N LEU A 87 7.25 2.95 -18.96
CA LEU A 87 7.61 1.55 -18.76
C LEU A 87 9.01 1.40 -18.16
N ILE A 88 10.01 2.05 -18.77
CA ILE A 88 11.40 1.95 -18.30
C ILE A 88 11.54 2.62 -16.93
N TYR A 89 10.94 3.79 -16.72
CA TYR A 89 10.98 4.49 -15.45
C TYR A 89 10.40 3.67 -14.30
N ASN A 90 9.31 2.92 -14.54
CA ASN A 90 8.73 2.02 -13.53
C ASN A 90 9.59 0.78 -13.28
N LYS A 91 10.46 0.41 -14.21
CA LYS A 91 11.48 -0.66 -14.03
C LYS A 91 12.76 -0.17 -13.36
N MET A 92 13.02 1.14 -13.30
CA MET A 92 14.23 1.69 -12.69
C MET A 92 14.16 1.67 -11.16
N THR A 93 15.28 1.34 -10.52
CA THR A 93 15.45 1.50 -9.07
C THR A 93 15.62 2.98 -8.69
N ALA A 94 15.45 3.32 -7.41
CA ALA A 94 15.65 4.70 -6.92
C ALA A 94 17.05 5.25 -7.27
N LEU A 95 18.10 4.46 -7.04
CA LEU A 95 19.47 4.81 -7.41
C LEU A 95 19.64 5.05 -8.93
N GLN A 96 18.95 4.27 -9.76
CA GLN A 96 18.99 4.46 -11.22
C GLN A 96 18.29 5.76 -11.62
N LYS A 97 17.15 6.08 -10.98
CA LYS A 97 16.41 7.33 -11.23
C LYS A 97 17.18 8.57 -10.79
N GLU A 98 17.90 8.49 -9.68
CA GLU A 98 18.72 9.60 -9.17
C GLU A 98 19.87 9.96 -10.14
N ASN A 99 20.45 8.94 -10.78
CA ASN A 99 21.54 9.13 -11.75
C ASN A 99 21.05 9.34 -13.20
N ALA A 100 19.74 9.20 -13.45
CA ALA A 100 19.14 9.35 -14.77
C ALA A 100 18.62 10.77 -15.00
N GLU A 101 18.23 11.06 -16.24
CA GLU A 101 17.59 12.33 -16.59
C GLU A 101 16.22 12.46 -15.88
N PRO A 102 15.83 13.66 -15.43
CA PRO A 102 14.57 13.86 -14.73
C PRO A 102 13.38 13.54 -15.64
N PHE A 103 12.34 12.97 -15.04
CA PHE A 103 11.16 12.51 -15.78
C PHE A 103 10.51 13.66 -16.57
N PRO A 104 10.22 13.46 -17.87
CA PRO A 104 9.66 14.51 -18.70
C PRO A 104 8.32 15.02 -18.20
N ARG A 105 8.21 16.33 -18.03
CA ARG A 105 6.90 16.95 -17.79
C ARG A 105 6.15 17.00 -19.11
N ILE A 106 5.11 16.20 -19.30
CA ILE A 106 4.30 16.20 -20.53
C ILE A 106 3.11 17.14 -20.34
N PRO A 107 2.81 18.08 -21.28
CA PRO A 107 1.68 18.98 -21.13
C PRO A 107 0.35 18.21 -21.21
N ALA A 108 -0.70 18.74 -20.59
CA ALA A 108 -2.02 18.16 -20.70
C ALA A 108 -2.48 18.15 -22.17
N PRO A 109 -3.18 17.10 -22.63
CA PRO A 109 -3.72 17.08 -23.97
C PRO A 109 -4.63 18.30 -24.17
N PRO A 110 -4.64 18.90 -25.37
CA PRO A 110 -5.53 20.01 -25.67
C PRO A 110 -6.98 19.57 -25.45
N LEU A 111 -7.81 20.45 -24.90
CA LEU A 111 -9.25 20.21 -24.78
C LEU A 111 -9.79 19.85 -26.16
N ALA A 112 -10.54 18.75 -26.25
CA ALA A 112 -11.12 18.30 -27.51
C ALA A 112 -11.90 19.46 -28.15
N PRO A 113 -11.80 19.67 -29.47
CA PRO A 113 -12.62 20.65 -30.17
C PRO A 113 -14.08 20.43 -29.81
N VAL A 114 -14.80 21.50 -29.45
CA VAL A 114 -16.24 21.42 -29.17
C VAL A 114 -16.92 20.92 -30.44
N ALA A 115 -17.39 19.67 -30.41
CA ALA A 115 -18.11 19.09 -31.53
C ALA A 115 -19.37 19.92 -31.83
N PRO A 116 -19.72 20.17 -33.10
CA PRO A 116 -21.03 20.71 -33.45
C PRO A 116 -22.12 19.81 -32.83
N ARG A 117 -22.98 20.41 -32.02
CA ARG A 117 -24.01 19.69 -31.26
C ARG A 117 -25.03 19.07 -32.22
N LEU A 118 -24.94 17.77 -32.48
CA LEU A 118 -25.96 16.97 -33.14
C LEU A 118 -26.57 16.03 -32.10
N GLY A 119 -27.67 16.47 -31.50
CA GLY A 119 -28.54 15.67 -30.62
C GLY A 119 -27.94 15.35 -29.25
N GLU A 120 -28.54 15.88 -28.19
CA GLU A 120 -28.19 15.57 -26.81
C GLU A 120 -28.53 14.10 -26.50
N VAL A 121 -27.52 13.27 -26.26
CA VAL A 121 -27.67 11.95 -25.62
C VAL A 121 -27.47 12.15 -24.11
N PRO A 122 -28.29 11.52 -23.24
CA PRO A 122 -28.23 11.72 -21.79
C PRO A 122 -26.86 11.35 -21.20
N PRO A 123 -26.46 11.96 -20.06
CA PRO A 123 -25.17 11.69 -19.43
C PRO A 123 -25.09 10.24 -18.93
N VAL A 124 -24.02 9.55 -19.33
CA VAL A 124 -23.65 8.24 -18.78
C VAL A 124 -23.32 8.42 -17.29
N PRO A 125 -23.84 7.56 -16.38
CA PRO A 125 -23.55 7.68 -14.95
C PRO A 125 -22.06 7.48 -14.65
N PRO A 126 -21.52 8.13 -13.61
CA PRO A 126 -20.12 7.98 -13.24
C PRO A 126 -19.84 6.53 -12.83
N THR A 127 -18.89 5.91 -13.52
CA THR A 127 -18.31 4.63 -13.12
C THR A 127 -17.75 4.77 -11.70
N PRO A 128 -18.03 3.84 -10.77
CA PRO A 128 -17.44 3.85 -9.44
C PRO A 128 -15.91 3.90 -9.53
N LEU A 129 -15.27 4.83 -8.82
CA LEU A 129 -13.83 4.84 -8.60
C LEU A 129 -13.45 3.50 -7.96
N VAL A 130 -12.91 2.59 -8.76
CA VAL A 130 -12.17 1.46 -8.23
C VAL A 130 -10.93 2.05 -7.56
N PRO A 131 -10.65 1.77 -6.27
CA PRO A 131 -9.43 2.23 -5.63
C PRO A 131 -8.24 1.73 -6.46
N SER A 132 -7.43 2.66 -6.96
CA SER A 132 -6.21 2.29 -7.68
C SER A 132 -5.29 1.56 -6.72
N LEU A 133 -4.80 0.40 -7.16
CA LEU A 133 -3.69 -0.37 -6.54
C LEU A 133 -2.37 0.43 -6.45
N SER A 134 -2.38 1.73 -6.78
CA SER A 134 -1.26 2.67 -6.65
C SER A 134 -1.16 3.34 -5.27
N SER A 135 -2.02 2.97 -4.33
CA SER A 135 -2.04 3.58 -2.98
C SER A 135 -1.16 2.83 -1.97
N ILE A 136 -0.38 1.84 -2.41
CA ILE A 136 0.61 1.18 -1.58
C ILE A 136 1.89 2.03 -1.66
N PRO A 137 2.37 2.62 -0.55
CA PRO A 137 3.62 3.38 -0.53
C PRO A 137 4.78 2.49 -0.99
N ASP A 138 5.70 3.08 -1.77
CA ASP A 138 6.90 2.38 -2.24
C ASP A 138 7.67 1.86 -1.01
N THR A 139 8.32 0.71 -1.15
CA THR A 139 9.10 0.09 -0.07
C THR A 139 10.13 1.06 0.52
N MET A 140 10.68 1.94 -0.32
CA MET A 140 11.62 2.99 0.11
C MET A 140 10.94 4.10 0.92
N GLU A 141 9.69 4.44 0.60
CA GLU A 141 8.90 5.43 1.32
C GLU A 141 8.51 4.92 2.72
N LEU A 142 8.19 3.62 2.83
CA LEU A 142 7.96 2.96 4.12
C LEU A 142 9.21 2.95 5.01
N ILE A 143 10.40 2.73 4.42
CA ILE A 143 11.66 2.77 5.16
C ILE A 143 11.93 4.19 5.67
N GLU A 144 11.72 5.21 4.84
CA GLU A 144 11.92 6.62 5.21
C GLU A 144 10.97 7.06 6.33
N MET A 145 9.71 6.61 6.27
CA MET A 145 8.72 6.86 7.33
C MET A 145 9.13 6.23 8.67
N VAL A 146 9.60 4.98 8.65
CA VAL A 146 10.01 4.25 9.85
C VAL A 146 11.31 4.84 10.42
N GLU A 147 12.27 5.20 9.57
CA GLU A 147 13.54 5.81 9.96
C GLU A 147 13.32 7.18 10.63
N LYS A 148 12.44 8.01 10.05
CA LYS A 148 12.07 9.32 10.61
C LYS A 148 11.33 9.24 11.95
N ASN A 149 10.63 8.14 12.19
CA ASN A 149 9.87 7.89 13.41
C ASN A 149 10.64 7.07 14.47
N GLU A 150 11.97 6.95 14.33
CA GLU A 150 12.83 6.11 15.20
C GLU A 150 12.31 4.66 15.34
N GLY A 151 11.72 4.16 14.26
CA GLY A 151 11.15 2.83 14.18
C GLY A 151 12.19 1.72 14.14
N GLU A 152 11.72 0.49 14.33
CA GLU A 152 12.56 -0.69 14.45
C GLU A 152 12.46 -1.58 13.21
N PHE A 153 13.61 -2.03 12.73
CA PHE A 153 13.73 -2.87 11.54
C PHE A 153 14.04 -4.31 11.94
N TYR A 154 13.33 -5.27 11.35
CA TYR A 154 13.46 -6.69 11.65
C TYR A 154 13.60 -7.54 10.39
N LEU A 155 14.47 -8.55 10.48
CA LEU A 155 14.63 -9.61 9.49
C LEU A 155 14.20 -10.95 10.11
N ASP A 156 13.13 -11.53 9.57
CA ASP A 156 12.38 -12.70 10.05
C ASP A 156 11.81 -12.53 11.46
N ASP A 157 12.65 -12.25 12.46
CA ASP A 157 12.29 -11.79 13.82
C ASP A 157 13.48 -11.13 14.56
N THR A 158 14.62 -10.93 13.89
CA THR A 158 15.84 -10.36 14.47
C THR A 158 15.90 -8.86 14.22
N LYS A 159 16.07 -8.06 15.28
CA LYS A 159 16.24 -6.61 15.16
C LYS A 159 17.58 -6.30 14.49
N VAL A 160 17.56 -5.46 13.46
CA VAL A 160 18.75 -5.05 12.70
C VAL A 160 18.85 -3.54 12.59
N SER A 161 20.01 -3.05 12.16
CA SER A 161 20.20 -1.64 11.80
C SER A 161 19.50 -1.31 10.47
N VAL A 162 19.24 -0.03 10.23
CA VAL A 162 18.64 0.46 8.97
C VAL A 162 19.50 0.06 7.77
N ASP A 163 20.81 0.22 7.87
CA ASP A 163 21.75 -0.07 6.78
C ASP A 163 21.78 -1.57 6.47
N GLU A 164 21.81 -2.41 7.51
CA GLU A 164 21.75 -3.88 7.38
C GLU A 164 20.41 -4.34 6.79
N PHE A 165 19.31 -3.68 7.16
CA PHE A 165 17.99 -3.94 6.59
C PHE A 165 17.92 -3.59 5.10
N LYS A 166 18.46 -2.42 4.71
CA LYS A 166 18.55 -1.97 3.30
C LYS A 166 19.41 -2.93 2.47
N ASP A 167 20.57 -3.35 3.00
CA ASP A 167 21.47 -4.28 2.33
C ASP A 167 20.83 -5.66 2.12
N LYS A 168 20.16 -6.20 3.15
CA LYS A 168 19.42 -7.47 3.05
C LYS A 168 18.27 -7.38 2.05
N LEU A 169 17.55 -6.26 2.00
CA LEU A 169 16.47 -6.03 1.03
C LEU A 169 17.00 -6.05 -0.41
N GLU A 170 18.11 -5.36 -0.68
CA GLU A 170 18.77 -5.38 -2.00
C GLU A 170 19.34 -6.76 -2.35
N GLN A 171 19.86 -7.50 -1.36
CA GLN A 171 20.30 -8.87 -1.53
C GLN A 171 19.15 -9.82 -1.90
N ILE A 172 18.03 -9.75 -1.18
CA ILE A 172 16.82 -10.55 -1.45
C ILE A 172 16.25 -10.21 -2.83
N ARG A 173 16.21 -8.92 -3.19
CA ARG A 173 15.81 -8.42 -4.51
C ARG A 173 16.72 -8.96 -5.62
N THR A 174 18.04 -8.95 -5.40
CA THR A 174 19.03 -9.47 -6.35
C THR A 174 18.94 -10.99 -6.49
N SER A 175 18.63 -11.68 -5.39
CA SER A 175 18.45 -13.13 -5.34
C SER A 175 17.11 -13.61 -5.91
N LYS A 176 16.20 -12.70 -6.30
CA LYS A 176 14.83 -13.00 -6.77
C LYS A 176 14.04 -13.89 -5.79
N GLN A 177 14.32 -13.77 -4.50
CA GLN A 177 13.57 -14.50 -3.47
C GLN A 177 12.23 -13.79 -3.22
N ASN A 178 11.18 -14.58 -2.99
CA ASN A 178 9.90 -14.03 -2.59
C ASN A 178 10.01 -13.58 -1.13
N PHE A 179 9.44 -12.43 -0.81
CA PHE A 179 9.40 -11.95 0.56
C PHE A 179 8.17 -11.11 0.82
N CYS A 180 7.78 -11.08 2.09
CA CYS A 180 6.74 -10.22 2.60
C CYS A 180 7.37 -9.12 3.44
N ILE A 181 6.90 -7.90 3.22
CA ILE A 181 7.17 -6.78 4.13
C ILE A 181 5.92 -6.55 4.95
N THR A 182 6.09 -6.50 6.25
CA THR A 182 5.02 -6.17 7.19
C THR A 182 5.38 -4.87 7.89
N PHE A 183 4.52 -3.87 7.72
CA PHE A 183 4.57 -2.65 8.51
C PHE A 183 3.58 -2.77 9.65
N GLU A 184 4.06 -2.67 10.88
CA GLU A 184 3.25 -2.66 12.10
C GLU A 184 3.41 -1.32 12.79
N LYS A 185 2.29 -0.67 13.09
CA LYS A 185 2.30 0.58 13.85
C LYS A 185 2.32 0.24 15.35
N GLY A 186 3.44 0.45 16.02
CA GLY A 186 3.60 0.01 17.41
C GLY A 186 2.78 0.83 18.41
N GLU A 187 2.13 0.16 19.36
CA GLU A 187 1.38 0.76 20.49
C GLU A 187 2.22 1.72 21.36
N ASN A 188 3.56 1.61 21.31
CA ASN A 188 4.51 2.43 22.09
C ASN A 188 5.16 3.56 21.27
N ASN A 189 4.51 4.03 20.21
CA ASN A 189 4.98 5.12 19.33
C ASN A 189 6.27 4.79 18.55
N LYS A 190 6.56 3.51 18.31
CA LYS A 190 7.66 3.06 17.45
C LYS A 190 7.08 2.21 16.32
N ASP A 191 7.17 2.73 15.11
CA ASP A 191 6.80 2.00 13.91
C ASP A 191 7.76 0.82 13.71
N ARG A 192 7.27 -0.30 13.18
CA ARG A 192 8.06 -1.50 12.97
C ARG A 192 7.94 -1.96 11.53
N LEU A 193 9.08 -2.28 10.93
CA LEU A 193 9.13 -2.84 9.58
C LEU A 193 9.81 -4.20 9.65
N ARG A 194 9.11 -5.24 9.21
CA ARG A 194 9.57 -6.62 9.19
C ARG A 194 9.68 -7.10 7.75
N ILE A 195 10.78 -7.77 7.41
CA ILE A 195 10.90 -8.54 6.17
C ILE A 195 10.95 -10.01 6.56
N ALA A 196 10.11 -10.83 5.95
CA ALA A 196 10.15 -12.29 6.06
C ALA A 196 10.31 -12.91 4.67
N ILE A 197 11.24 -13.84 4.51
CA ILE A 197 11.41 -14.58 3.25
C ILE A 197 10.29 -15.61 3.13
N GLN A 198 9.65 -15.70 1.97
CA GLN A 198 8.69 -16.76 1.65
C GLN A 198 9.42 -17.89 0.91
N GLU A 199 9.31 -19.12 1.43
CA GLU A 199 9.77 -20.35 0.76
C GLU A 199 9.00 -20.65 -0.53
#